data_AF-A0A4R4WY35-F1
#
_entry.id   AF-A0A4R4WY35-F1
#
_cell.length_a   1.000
_cell.length_b   1.000
_cell.length_c   1.000
_cell.angle_alpha   90.00
_cell.angle_beta   90.00
_cell.angle_gamma   90.00
#
_symmetry.space_group_name_H-M   'P 1'
#
loop_
_entity.id
_entity.type
_entity.pdbx_description
1 polymer ?
#
loop_
_entity_poly.entity_id
_entity_poly.type
_entity_poly.pdbx_seq_one_letter_code
_entity_poly.pdbx_strand_id
1 'polypeptide(L)'
;MTGQNDRIAEIEGEVVAFARRMAPPGWRRIDLHCIATVAVNDVALTVLTGEGKTVTAETVPQELTALLMDLRRAHYLSEQGTWFSMVAIIEPESARPLYNYDFDPLWDPPIPMDYWRRDQIVLPRDGANVPGWLRDRLDGREPAAAEAADPGPMNPVEQMELLSNQVTIVIADHAPPLWRTVSGYYQAVGEHVEFPAMTCHRADGAVTPWTAPAATASLLDRLRAGTHAFQGTTWSRIDFEVVYEGRRRPLPGQLQARRRAALGFGAVRRRRPARA
;
A
#
# COMPACT_ATOMS: atom_id res chain seq x y z
N MET A 1 -18.85 -9.03 -18.58
CA MET A 1 -18.16 -8.14 -17.62
C MET A 1 -18.95 -7.93 -16.33
N THR A 2 -20.29 -7.78 -16.35
CA THR A 2 -21.11 -7.66 -15.12
C THR A 2 -20.96 -8.85 -14.17
N GLY A 3 -21.03 -10.09 -14.66
CA GLY A 3 -20.98 -11.27 -13.80
C GLY A 3 -19.69 -11.49 -13.00
N GLN A 4 -18.53 -11.01 -13.47
CA GLN A 4 -17.28 -11.14 -12.71
C GLN A 4 -17.23 -10.15 -11.54
N ASN A 5 -17.62 -8.90 -11.79
CA ASN A 5 -17.68 -7.88 -10.74
C ASN A 5 -18.76 -8.21 -9.70
N ASP A 6 -19.90 -8.77 -10.15
CA ASP A 6 -20.96 -9.23 -9.24
C ASP A 6 -20.46 -10.39 -8.37
N ARG A 7 -19.70 -11.34 -8.95
CA ARG A 7 -19.09 -12.45 -8.20
C ARG A 7 -18.02 -11.97 -7.21
N ILE A 8 -17.20 -11.00 -7.59
CA ILE A 8 -16.23 -10.37 -6.69
C ILE A 8 -16.97 -9.75 -5.50
N ALA A 9 -17.98 -8.91 -5.75
CA ALA A 9 -18.74 -8.22 -4.71
C ALA A 9 -19.46 -9.22 -3.78
N GLU A 10 -19.97 -10.32 -4.32
CA GLU A 10 -20.57 -11.40 -3.53
C GLU A 10 -19.55 -12.02 -2.55
N ILE A 11 -18.38 -12.45 -3.05
CA ILE A 11 -17.35 -13.07 -2.22
C ILE A 11 -16.78 -12.06 -1.21
N GLU A 12 -16.56 -10.79 -1.60
CA GLU A 12 -16.17 -9.73 -0.67
C GLU A 12 -17.18 -9.59 0.48
N GLY A 13 -18.48 -9.61 0.17
CA GLY A 13 -19.54 -9.59 1.16
C GLY A 13 -19.49 -10.78 2.12
N GLU A 14 -19.21 -11.98 1.61
CA GLU A 14 -19.05 -13.19 2.43
C GLU A 14 -17.81 -13.12 3.35
N VAL A 15 -16.66 -12.68 2.82
CA VAL A 15 -15.42 -12.45 3.59
C VAL A 15 -15.68 -11.46 4.73
N VAL A 16 -16.30 -10.32 4.44
CA VAL A 16 -16.61 -9.28 5.44
C VAL A 16 -17.58 -9.82 6.48
N ALA A 17 -18.65 -10.50 6.07
CA ALA A 17 -19.61 -11.08 6.98
C ALA A 17 -18.96 -12.14 7.90
N PHE A 18 -18.05 -12.96 7.36
CA PHE A 18 -17.32 -13.95 8.13
C PHE A 18 -16.41 -13.30 9.16
N ALA A 19 -15.58 -12.33 8.75
CA ALA A 19 -14.70 -11.59 9.66
C ALA A 19 -15.48 -10.93 10.81
N ARG A 20 -16.64 -10.33 10.52
CA ARG A 20 -17.52 -9.73 11.54
C ARG A 20 -18.05 -10.73 12.57
N ARG A 21 -18.37 -11.96 12.15
CA ARG A 21 -18.83 -13.03 13.07
C ARG A 21 -17.72 -13.52 14.00
N MET A 22 -16.47 -13.41 13.58
CA MET A 22 -15.32 -13.77 14.42
C MET A 22 -15.02 -12.72 15.51
N ALA A 23 -15.50 -11.50 15.34
CA ALA A 23 -15.18 -10.42 16.27
C ALA A 23 -16.02 -10.49 17.57
N PRO A 24 -15.42 -10.18 18.73
CA PRO A 24 -16.14 -10.19 20.01
C PRO A 24 -17.23 -9.10 20.06
N PRO A 25 -18.24 -9.24 20.95
CA PRO A 25 -19.27 -8.22 21.12
C PRO A 25 -18.70 -6.82 21.35
N GLY A 26 -19.29 -5.82 20.67
CA GLY A 26 -18.89 -4.43 20.81
C GLY A 26 -17.58 -4.04 20.12
N TRP A 27 -17.00 -4.91 19.27
CA TRP A 27 -15.83 -4.59 18.46
C TRP A 27 -15.99 -3.28 17.67
N ARG A 28 -14.86 -2.61 17.39
CA ARG A 28 -14.82 -1.27 16.78
C ARG A 28 -14.23 -1.27 15.37
N ARG A 29 -13.23 -2.10 15.12
CA ARG A 29 -12.55 -2.24 13.82
C ARG A 29 -11.92 -3.62 13.71
N ILE A 30 -11.88 -4.17 12.50
CA ILE A 30 -11.14 -5.37 12.14
C ILE A 30 -10.23 -5.00 10.96
N ASP A 31 -8.95 -5.33 11.07
CA ASP A 31 -8.01 -5.31 9.96
C ASP A 31 -7.74 -6.76 9.56
N LEU A 32 -8.13 -7.10 8.33
CA LEU A 32 -7.87 -8.40 7.70
C LEU A 32 -6.80 -8.19 6.64
N HIS A 33 -5.65 -8.85 6.80
CA HIS A 33 -4.56 -8.84 5.83
C HIS A 33 -4.38 -10.24 5.27
N CYS A 34 -4.18 -10.34 3.95
CA CYS A 34 -3.88 -11.58 3.28
C CYS A 34 -2.78 -11.35 2.26
N ILE A 35 -1.69 -12.11 2.35
CA ILE A 35 -0.67 -12.23 1.30
C ILE A 35 -0.75 -13.64 0.72
N ALA A 36 -0.68 -13.79 -0.60
CA ALA A 36 -0.94 -15.09 -1.20
C ALA A 36 -0.28 -15.33 -2.56
N THR A 37 0.08 -16.60 -2.74
CA THR A 37 0.29 -17.27 -4.02
C THR A 37 -0.68 -18.45 -4.11
N VAL A 38 -0.72 -19.14 -5.25
CA VAL A 38 -1.41 -20.44 -5.36
C VAL A 38 -0.83 -21.50 -4.43
N ALA A 39 0.44 -21.42 -4.06
CA ALA A 39 1.13 -22.44 -3.25
C ALA A 39 1.02 -22.22 -1.74
N VAL A 40 0.97 -20.96 -1.31
CA VAL A 40 0.99 -20.56 0.10
C VAL A 40 0.25 -19.24 0.29
N ASN A 41 -0.38 -19.09 1.44
CA ASN A 41 -0.98 -17.83 1.90
C ASN A 41 -0.61 -17.61 3.36
N ASP A 42 -0.64 -16.36 3.77
CA ASP A 42 -0.64 -15.93 5.16
C ASP A 42 -1.80 -14.95 5.35
N VAL A 43 -2.57 -15.16 6.42
CA VAL A 43 -3.79 -14.42 6.73
C VAL A 43 -3.76 -13.99 8.19
N ALA A 44 -3.81 -12.68 8.41
CA ALA A 44 -3.86 -12.10 9.74
C ALA A 44 -5.19 -11.35 9.93
N LEU A 45 -5.87 -11.62 11.04
CA LEU A 45 -7.07 -10.91 11.45
C LEU A 45 -6.82 -10.25 12.81
N THR A 46 -6.86 -8.92 12.85
CA THR A 46 -6.66 -8.14 14.07
C THR A 46 -7.88 -7.30 14.39
N VAL A 47 -8.40 -7.41 15.61
CA VAL A 47 -9.60 -6.71 16.08
C VAL A 47 -9.24 -5.67 17.13
N LEU A 48 -9.81 -4.47 16.98
CA LEU A 48 -9.95 -3.49 18.05
C LEU A 48 -11.26 -3.78 18.81
N THR A 49 -11.16 -4.25 20.05
CA THR A 49 -12.32 -4.58 20.87
C THR A 49 -13.08 -3.32 21.30
N GLY A 50 -14.29 -3.50 21.84
CA GLY A 50 -15.10 -2.41 22.42
C GLY A 50 -14.41 -1.71 23.59
N GLU A 51 -13.65 -2.46 24.38
CA GLU A 51 -12.80 -1.97 25.47
C GLU A 51 -11.54 -1.25 24.97
N GLY A 52 -11.27 -1.34 23.67
CA GLY A 52 -10.13 -0.72 23.01
C GLY A 52 -8.81 -1.45 23.11
N LYS A 53 -8.86 -2.74 23.44
CA LYS A 53 -7.72 -3.64 23.31
C LYS A 53 -7.54 -4.09 21.87
N THR A 54 -6.29 -4.27 21.46
CA THR A 54 -5.93 -4.94 20.21
C THR A 54 -5.80 -6.45 20.45
N VAL A 55 -6.49 -7.25 19.64
CA VAL A 55 -6.43 -8.72 19.66
C VAL A 55 -6.20 -9.24 18.25
N THR A 56 -5.09 -9.93 18.02
CA THR A 56 -4.84 -10.67 16.79
C THR A 56 -5.25 -12.12 16.99
N ALA A 57 -5.99 -12.68 16.03
CA ALA A 57 -6.38 -14.07 16.06
C ALA A 57 -5.15 -14.97 15.97
N GLU A 58 -5.02 -15.94 16.88
CA GLU A 58 -3.91 -16.91 16.86
C GLU A 58 -3.96 -17.80 15.62
N THR A 59 -5.17 -18.11 15.15
CA THR A 59 -5.41 -18.87 13.92
C THR A 59 -6.60 -18.27 13.18
N VAL A 60 -6.55 -18.35 11.85
CA VAL A 60 -7.66 -17.96 10.99
C VAL A 60 -8.37 -19.23 10.49
N PRO A 61 -9.71 -19.32 10.62
CA PRO A 61 -10.47 -20.47 10.13
C PRO A 61 -10.25 -20.73 8.64
N GLN A 62 -10.12 -22.01 8.28
CA GLN A 62 -9.85 -22.43 6.91
C GLN A 62 -10.94 -21.96 5.93
N GLU A 63 -12.17 -21.79 6.39
CA GLU A 63 -13.28 -21.28 5.59
C GLU A 63 -13.06 -19.82 5.18
N LEU A 64 -12.53 -18.97 6.07
CA LEU A 64 -12.18 -17.59 5.71
C LEU A 64 -11.02 -17.57 4.71
N THR A 65 -10.02 -18.40 4.93
CA THR A 65 -8.89 -18.56 3.99
C THR A 65 -9.37 -19.03 2.62
N ALA A 66 -10.32 -19.98 2.56
CA ALA A 66 -10.89 -20.46 1.30
C ALA A 66 -11.64 -19.35 0.56
N LEU A 67 -12.46 -18.55 1.26
CA LEU A 67 -13.14 -17.39 0.67
C LEU A 67 -12.15 -16.37 0.09
N LEU A 68 -11.05 -16.09 0.80
CA LEU A 68 -9.99 -15.20 0.30
C LEU A 68 -9.31 -15.76 -0.95
N MET A 69 -9.08 -17.08 -1.03
CA MET A 69 -8.50 -17.70 -2.23
C MET A 69 -9.47 -17.72 -3.42
N ASP A 70 -10.76 -17.87 -3.16
CA ASP A 70 -11.80 -17.75 -4.19
C ASP A 70 -11.95 -16.30 -4.66
N LEU A 71 -11.85 -15.32 -3.76
CA LEU A 71 -11.78 -13.91 -4.10
C LEU A 71 -10.56 -13.63 -4.99
N ARG A 72 -9.38 -14.16 -4.62
CA ARG A 72 -8.15 -14.03 -5.43
C ARG A 72 -8.34 -14.57 -6.85
N ARG A 73 -8.99 -15.72 -6.99
CA ARG A 73 -9.32 -16.32 -8.29
C ARG A 73 -10.34 -15.48 -9.06
N ALA A 74 -11.35 -14.94 -8.39
CA ALA A 74 -12.37 -14.10 -9.02
C ALA A 74 -11.77 -12.78 -9.57
N HIS A 75 -10.74 -12.25 -8.92
CA HIS A 75 -9.99 -11.07 -9.37
C HIS A 75 -9.05 -11.31 -10.55
N TYR A 76 -8.82 -12.55 -10.94
CA TYR A 76 -7.91 -12.84 -12.04
C TYR A 76 -8.42 -12.27 -13.37
N LEU A 77 -7.54 -11.56 -14.05
CA LEU A 77 -7.70 -11.12 -15.42
C LEU A 77 -6.59 -11.74 -16.27
N SER A 78 -6.97 -12.30 -17.43
CA SER A 78 -6.01 -12.92 -18.34
C SER A 78 -4.86 -11.96 -18.63
N GLU A 79 -3.63 -12.48 -18.49
CA GLU A 79 -2.37 -11.77 -18.78
C GLU A 79 -2.04 -10.59 -17.83
N GLN A 80 -3.00 -10.11 -17.04
CA GLN A 80 -2.79 -9.11 -15.99
C GLN A 80 -2.56 -9.74 -14.60
N GLY A 81 -2.94 -11.01 -14.43
CA GLY A 81 -2.84 -11.71 -13.16
C GLY A 81 -3.92 -11.31 -12.16
N THR A 82 -3.60 -11.43 -10.89
CA THR A 82 -4.45 -11.05 -9.75
C THR A 82 -3.60 -10.35 -8.68
N TRP A 83 -4.20 -9.95 -7.56
CA TRP A 83 -3.50 -9.30 -6.47
C TRP A 83 -2.48 -10.23 -5.77
N PHE A 84 -1.41 -9.64 -5.23
CA PHE A 84 -0.39 -10.29 -4.42
C PHE A 84 -0.73 -10.26 -2.92
N SER A 85 -1.37 -9.18 -2.50
CA SER A 85 -1.88 -9.00 -1.15
C SER A 85 -3.16 -8.19 -1.13
N MET A 86 -3.92 -8.31 -0.05
CA MET A 86 -5.11 -7.52 0.20
C MET A 86 -5.20 -7.11 1.68
N VAL A 87 -5.66 -5.88 1.92
CA VAL A 87 -6.04 -5.39 3.25
C VAL A 87 -7.50 -4.99 3.23
N ALA A 88 -8.30 -5.53 4.15
CA ALA A 88 -9.67 -5.07 4.39
C ALA A 88 -9.73 -4.40 5.76
N ILE A 89 -10.05 -3.12 5.75
CA ILE A 89 -10.40 -2.40 6.98
C ILE A 89 -11.91 -2.43 7.13
N ILE A 90 -12.37 -3.13 8.15
CA ILE A 90 -13.79 -3.41 8.40
C ILE A 90 -14.23 -2.69 9.67
N GLU A 91 -15.27 -1.89 9.54
CA GLU A 91 -16.02 -1.24 10.62
C GLU A 91 -17.44 -1.84 10.70
N PRO A 92 -18.21 -1.60 11.78
CA PRO A 92 -19.55 -2.18 11.93
C PRO A 92 -20.46 -1.94 10.72
N GLU A 93 -20.38 -0.74 10.14
CA GLU A 93 -21.26 -0.31 9.04
C GLU A 93 -20.55 -0.19 7.68
N SER A 94 -19.24 -0.45 7.62
CA SER A 94 -18.49 -0.30 6.37
C SER A 94 -17.34 -1.30 6.26
N ALA A 95 -16.92 -1.58 5.04
CA ALA A 95 -15.70 -2.33 4.77
C ALA A 95 -14.99 -1.66 3.59
N ARG A 96 -13.65 -1.66 3.64
CA ARG A 96 -12.81 -1.08 2.60
C ARG A 96 -11.70 -2.07 2.26
N PRO A 97 -11.89 -2.92 1.24
CA PRO A 97 -10.81 -3.73 0.69
C PRO A 97 -9.87 -2.86 -0.14
N LEU A 98 -8.58 -3.15 -0.03
CA LEU A 98 -7.49 -2.60 -0.82
C LEU A 98 -6.71 -3.78 -1.37
N TYR A 99 -6.34 -3.70 -2.63
CA TYR A 99 -5.66 -4.77 -3.34
C TYR A 99 -4.33 -4.26 -3.89
N ASN A 100 -3.26 -4.99 -3.61
CA ASN A 100 -1.94 -4.71 -4.14
C ASN A 100 -1.69 -5.65 -5.35
N TYR A 101 -1.60 -5.07 -6.54
CA TYR A 101 -1.29 -5.80 -7.78
C TYR A 101 0.15 -5.63 -8.24
N ASP A 102 0.91 -4.71 -7.65
CA ASP A 102 2.11 -4.16 -8.29
C ASP A 102 3.36 -4.28 -7.42
N PHE A 103 3.20 -4.26 -6.10
CA PHE A 103 4.31 -4.18 -5.15
C PHE A 103 4.59 -5.54 -4.52
N ASP A 104 5.87 -5.81 -4.23
CA ASP A 104 6.29 -7.02 -3.51
C ASP A 104 5.56 -7.07 -2.16
N PRO A 105 4.81 -8.13 -1.84
CA PRO A 105 4.11 -8.25 -0.55
C PRO A 105 5.07 -8.53 0.62
N LEU A 106 6.39 -8.55 0.39
CA LEU A 106 7.45 -8.61 1.40
C LEU A 106 7.28 -9.79 2.36
N TRP A 107 7.11 -11.00 1.80
CA TRP A 107 7.08 -12.23 2.58
C TRP A 107 8.25 -12.32 3.57
N ASP A 108 7.94 -12.60 4.83
CA ASP A 108 8.92 -12.82 5.89
C ASP A 108 8.59 -14.12 6.67
N PRO A 109 9.42 -15.19 6.56
CA PRO A 109 10.60 -15.27 5.71
C PRO A 109 10.25 -15.31 4.22
N PRO A 110 11.21 -14.98 3.31
CA PRO A 110 10.99 -15.10 1.87
C PRO A 110 10.56 -16.50 1.46
N ILE A 111 9.54 -16.59 0.58
CA ILE A 111 9.03 -17.88 0.09
C ILE A 111 9.90 -18.44 -1.05
N PRO A 112 9.91 -19.78 -1.26
CA PRO A 112 10.67 -20.40 -2.34
C PRO A 112 10.26 -19.89 -3.73
N MET A 113 11.23 -19.78 -4.64
CA MET A 113 11.02 -19.38 -6.04
C MET A 113 9.95 -20.20 -6.75
N ASP A 114 9.89 -21.51 -6.49
CA ASP A 114 8.91 -22.39 -7.15
C ASP A 114 7.47 -22.04 -6.81
N TYR A 115 7.22 -21.33 -5.71
CA TYR A 115 5.88 -20.84 -5.36
C TYR A 115 5.47 -19.70 -6.28
N TRP A 116 6.39 -18.78 -6.59
CA TRP A 116 6.18 -17.73 -7.59
C TRP A 116 6.01 -18.31 -8.99
N ARG A 117 6.83 -19.29 -9.39
CA ARG A 117 6.69 -19.97 -10.68
C ARG A 117 5.32 -20.65 -10.80
N ARG A 118 4.89 -21.34 -9.74
CA ARG A 118 3.57 -21.97 -9.72
C ARG A 118 2.44 -20.95 -9.82
N ASP A 119 2.54 -19.83 -9.13
CA ASP A 119 1.56 -18.73 -9.25
C ASP A 119 1.51 -18.22 -10.69
N GLN A 120 2.67 -17.99 -11.31
CA GLN A 120 2.79 -17.52 -12.69
C GLN A 120 2.28 -18.55 -13.73
N ILE A 121 2.34 -19.85 -13.45
CA ILE A 121 1.76 -20.90 -14.30
C ILE A 121 0.22 -20.89 -14.24
N VAL A 122 -0.35 -20.71 -13.05
CA VAL A 122 -1.80 -20.83 -12.83
C VAL A 122 -2.54 -19.51 -13.08
N LEU A 123 -1.91 -18.38 -12.75
CA LEU A 123 -2.45 -17.02 -12.83
C LEU A 123 -1.44 -16.12 -13.56
N PRO A 124 -1.23 -16.34 -14.86
CA PRO A 124 -0.16 -15.70 -15.61
C PRO A 124 -0.33 -14.19 -15.71
N ARG A 125 0.82 -13.52 -15.64
CA ARG A 125 1.07 -12.10 -15.93
C ARG A 125 2.01 -11.98 -17.13
N ASP A 126 1.85 -11.01 -18.00
CA ASP A 126 2.73 -10.81 -19.15
C ASP A 126 3.29 -9.38 -19.26
N GLY A 127 4.33 -9.20 -20.08
CA GLY A 127 4.87 -7.89 -20.45
C GLY A 127 5.03 -6.91 -19.28
N ALA A 128 4.31 -5.79 -19.35
CA ALA A 128 4.33 -4.74 -18.33
C ALA A 128 3.60 -5.12 -17.02
N ASN A 129 2.75 -6.15 -17.06
CA ASN A 129 2.00 -6.67 -15.91
C ASN A 129 2.85 -7.61 -15.03
N VAL A 130 4.12 -7.89 -15.40
CA VAL A 130 5.08 -8.59 -14.54
C VAL A 130 6.00 -7.56 -13.87
N PRO A 131 5.75 -7.22 -12.58
CA PRO A 131 6.57 -6.23 -11.89
C PRO A 131 8.04 -6.63 -11.85
N GLY A 132 8.92 -5.63 -11.78
CA GLY A 132 10.38 -5.86 -11.75
C GLY A 132 10.82 -6.81 -10.64
N TRP A 133 10.27 -6.63 -9.43
CA TRP A 133 10.56 -7.51 -8.29
C TRP A 133 10.16 -8.96 -8.56
N LEU A 134 9.05 -9.21 -9.26
CA LEU A 134 8.60 -10.58 -9.57
C LEU A 134 9.52 -11.20 -10.62
N ARG A 135 9.95 -10.43 -11.63
CA ARG A 135 10.96 -10.88 -12.60
C ARG A 135 12.25 -11.28 -11.90
N ASP A 136 12.73 -10.44 -10.98
CA ASP A 136 13.93 -10.72 -10.19
C ASP A 136 13.77 -12.04 -9.40
N ARG A 137 12.65 -12.23 -8.69
CA ARG A 137 12.35 -13.47 -7.96
C ARG A 137 12.33 -14.70 -8.87
N LEU A 138 11.71 -14.61 -10.06
CA LEU A 138 11.62 -15.70 -11.03
C LEU A 138 13.00 -16.08 -11.62
N ASP A 139 13.90 -15.11 -11.69
CA ASP A 139 15.30 -15.28 -12.11
C ASP A 139 16.23 -15.72 -10.97
N GLY A 140 15.74 -15.82 -9.73
CA GLY A 140 16.56 -16.15 -8.55
C GLY A 140 17.41 -15.02 -8.02
N ARG A 141 17.02 -13.79 -8.29
CA ARG A 141 17.63 -12.58 -7.76
C ARG A 141 16.76 -12.03 -6.63
N GLU A 142 17.40 -11.46 -5.62
CA GLU A 142 16.68 -10.64 -4.65
C GLU A 142 16.23 -9.36 -5.37
N PRO A 143 14.97 -8.91 -5.20
CA PRO A 143 14.49 -7.67 -5.78
C PRO A 143 15.40 -6.51 -5.40
N ALA A 144 15.96 -5.85 -6.41
CA ALA A 144 16.66 -4.60 -6.18
C ALA A 144 15.63 -3.49 -5.93
N ALA A 145 16.01 -2.46 -5.17
CA ALA A 145 15.25 -1.22 -5.16
C ALA A 145 15.13 -0.74 -6.62
N ALA A 146 13.90 -0.58 -7.11
CA ALA A 146 13.65 -0.36 -8.53
C ALA A 146 14.48 0.82 -9.04
N GLU A 147 15.36 0.56 -10.01
CA GLU A 147 16.02 1.62 -10.74
C GLU A 147 14.95 2.45 -11.45
N ALA A 148 14.92 3.75 -11.19
CA ALA A 148 13.98 4.66 -11.81
C ALA A 148 14.31 4.79 -13.30
N ALA A 149 13.71 3.93 -14.13
CA ALA A 149 13.56 4.23 -15.55
C ALA A 149 12.90 5.62 -15.67
N ASP A 150 13.40 6.49 -16.56
CA ASP A 150 12.83 7.84 -16.75
C ASP A 150 11.35 7.69 -17.16
N PRO A 151 10.43 7.92 -16.23
CA PRO A 151 9.05 7.51 -16.40
C PRO A 151 8.23 8.61 -17.09
N GLY A 152 8.91 9.66 -17.55
CA GLY A 152 8.32 10.80 -18.24
C GLY A 152 7.75 11.87 -17.29
N PRO A 153 7.39 13.05 -17.86
CA PRO A 153 6.76 14.13 -17.13
C PRO A 153 5.49 13.66 -16.44
N MET A 154 5.22 14.19 -15.24
CA MET A 154 4.03 13.86 -14.47
C MET A 154 3.22 15.13 -14.18
N ASN A 155 2.03 15.22 -14.77
CA ASN A 155 1.11 16.32 -14.55
C ASN A 155 0.50 16.28 -13.12
N PRO A 156 -0.14 17.36 -12.63
CA PRO A 156 -0.65 17.41 -11.26
C PRO A 156 -1.69 16.34 -10.91
N VAL A 157 -2.46 15.84 -11.87
CA VAL A 157 -3.44 14.76 -11.64
C VAL A 157 -2.70 13.45 -11.42
N GLU A 158 -1.75 13.10 -12.28
CA GLU A 158 -0.91 11.89 -12.14
C GLU A 158 -0.09 11.92 -10.84
N GLN A 159 0.39 13.10 -10.43
CA GLN A 159 1.06 13.29 -9.14
C GLN A 159 0.13 12.98 -7.96
N MET A 160 -1.12 13.40 -8.05
CA MET A 160 -2.12 13.11 -7.01
C MET A 160 -2.45 11.62 -7.00
N GLU A 161 -2.69 11.01 -8.16
CA GLU A 161 -3.00 9.58 -8.29
C GLU A 161 -1.89 8.69 -7.72
N LEU A 162 -0.61 9.03 -7.98
CA LEU A 162 0.52 8.30 -7.39
C LEU A 162 0.48 8.37 -5.86
N LEU A 163 0.16 9.53 -5.29
CA LEU A 163 0.10 9.73 -3.84
C LEU A 163 -1.15 9.07 -3.21
N SER A 164 -2.33 9.26 -3.80
CA SER A 164 -3.60 8.76 -3.27
C SER A 164 -3.81 7.27 -3.47
N ASN A 165 -3.14 6.67 -4.46
CA ASN A 165 -3.35 5.26 -4.77
C ASN A 165 -2.09 4.46 -4.46
N GLN A 166 -0.99 4.67 -5.19
CA GLN A 166 0.18 3.79 -5.11
C GLN A 166 0.89 3.89 -3.74
N VAL A 167 1.22 5.10 -3.30
CA VAL A 167 1.84 5.31 -1.97
C VAL A 167 0.91 4.83 -0.86
N THR A 168 -0.39 5.07 -1.03
CA THR A 168 -1.41 4.63 -0.08
C THR A 168 -1.52 3.11 0.00
N ILE A 169 -1.48 2.39 -1.11
CA ILE A 169 -1.53 0.92 -1.15
C ILE A 169 -0.31 0.35 -0.42
N VAL A 170 0.91 0.81 -0.76
CA VAL A 170 2.15 0.34 -0.12
C VAL A 170 2.12 0.59 1.39
N ILE A 171 1.65 1.77 1.81
CA ILE A 171 1.57 2.07 3.25
C ILE A 171 0.48 1.22 3.91
N ALA A 172 -0.70 1.10 3.32
CA ALA A 172 -1.81 0.35 3.92
C ALA A 172 -1.50 -1.15 4.04
N ASP A 173 -0.79 -1.72 3.06
CA ASP A 173 -0.44 -3.15 3.01
C ASP A 173 0.59 -3.55 4.08
N HIS A 174 1.49 -2.63 4.45
CA HIS A 174 2.61 -2.92 5.35
C HIS A 174 2.58 -2.16 6.69
N ALA A 175 1.65 -1.22 6.86
CA ALA A 175 1.49 -0.51 8.11
C ALA A 175 1.05 -1.48 9.22
N PRO A 176 1.44 -1.23 10.48
CA PRO A 176 1.01 -2.06 11.60
C PRO A 176 -0.52 -2.15 11.68
N PRO A 177 -1.09 -3.28 12.13
CA PRO A 177 -2.53 -3.42 12.21
C PRO A 177 -3.14 -2.36 13.12
N LEU A 178 -4.34 -1.92 12.72
CA LEU A 178 -5.12 -0.87 13.35
C LEU A 178 -4.48 0.52 13.24
N TRP A 179 -3.58 0.76 12.29
CA TRP A 179 -3.07 2.10 12.02
C TRP A 179 -4.21 3.07 11.67
N ARG A 180 -4.09 4.31 12.15
CA ARG A 180 -4.99 5.44 11.87
C ARG A 180 -4.33 6.49 11.02
N THR A 181 -3.09 6.81 11.37
CA THR A 181 -2.31 7.84 10.69
C THR A 181 -0.87 7.40 10.61
N VAL A 182 -0.29 7.48 9.42
CA VAL A 182 1.13 7.33 9.19
C VAL A 182 1.64 8.65 8.65
N SER A 183 2.57 9.29 9.37
CA SER A 183 3.12 10.58 8.99
C SER A 183 4.63 10.57 8.99
N GLY A 184 5.22 11.31 8.05
CA GLY A 184 6.66 11.35 7.89
C GLY A 184 7.06 12.35 6.82
N TYR A 185 8.34 12.30 6.48
CA TYR A 185 8.89 13.11 5.40
C TYR A 185 9.85 12.30 4.56
N TYR A 186 9.98 12.74 3.32
CA TYR A 186 11.04 12.35 2.43
C TYR A 186 11.78 13.62 2.02
N GLN A 187 13.10 13.55 1.97
CA GLN A 187 13.96 14.67 1.59
C GLN A 187 15.09 14.19 0.67
N ALA A 188 15.35 14.95 -0.39
CA ALA A 188 16.40 14.60 -1.34
C ALA A 188 17.05 15.83 -1.98
N VAL A 189 18.37 15.74 -2.17
CA VAL A 189 19.18 16.74 -2.89
C VAL A 189 20.23 15.99 -3.73
N GLY A 190 20.18 16.18 -5.05
CA GLY A 190 20.99 15.37 -5.97
C GLY A 190 20.67 13.89 -5.82
N GLU A 191 21.69 13.09 -5.53
CA GLU A 191 21.62 11.64 -5.27
C GLU A 191 21.43 11.31 -3.77
N HIS A 192 21.53 12.30 -2.88
CA HIS A 192 21.36 12.06 -1.46
C HIS A 192 19.88 12.05 -1.07
N VAL A 193 19.44 10.98 -0.39
CA VAL A 193 18.06 10.78 0.08
C VAL A 193 18.04 10.54 1.59
N GLU A 194 17.16 11.26 2.28
CA GLU A 194 16.77 11.04 3.66
C GLU A 194 15.31 10.57 3.69
N PHE A 195 15.09 9.36 4.18
CA PHE A 195 13.77 8.79 4.38
C PHE A 195 13.73 8.01 5.70
N PRO A 196 13.64 8.70 6.85
CA PRO A 196 13.69 8.07 8.16
C PRO A 196 12.40 7.31 8.50
N ALA A 197 12.44 6.58 9.63
CA ALA A 197 11.25 5.97 10.19
C ALA A 197 10.13 7.01 10.40
N MET A 198 8.93 6.62 10.00
CA MET A 198 7.71 7.39 10.09
C MET A 198 7.06 7.22 11.46
N THR A 199 6.14 8.12 11.81
CA THR A 199 5.30 7.99 12.99
C THR A 199 4.00 7.29 12.63
N CYS A 200 3.74 6.13 13.24
CA CYS A 200 2.48 5.41 13.10
C CYS A 200 1.63 5.60 14.37
N HIS A 201 0.47 6.23 14.22
CA HIS A 201 -0.57 6.30 15.24
C HIS A 201 -1.57 5.17 15.02
N ARG A 202 -1.85 4.36 16.05
CA ARG A 202 -2.76 3.22 16.00
C ARG A 202 -4.08 3.50 16.73
N ALA A 203 -5.09 2.69 16.45
CA ALA A 203 -6.44 2.91 16.93
C ALA A 203 -6.65 2.60 18.42
N ASP A 204 -5.75 1.81 19.00
CA ASP A 204 -5.62 1.58 20.44
C ASP A 204 -4.88 2.72 21.18
N GLY A 205 -4.41 3.73 20.45
CA GLY A 205 -3.70 4.90 21.00
C GLY A 205 -2.18 4.76 20.99
N ALA A 206 -1.63 3.61 20.60
CA ALA A 206 -0.18 3.44 20.49
C ALA A 206 0.40 4.39 19.42
N VAL A 207 1.60 4.92 19.70
CA VAL A 207 2.38 5.73 18.77
C VAL A 207 3.77 5.11 18.68
N THR A 208 4.12 4.59 17.51
CA THR A 208 5.38 3.85 17.32
C THR A 208 6.12 4.35 16.08
N PRO A 209 7.46 4.34 16.09
CA PRO A 209 8.21 4.48 14.85
C PRO A 209 7.91 3.29 13.93
N TRP A 210 7.83 3.52 12.63
CA TRP A 210 7.62 2.50 11.61
C TRP A 210 8.38 2.86 10.34
N THR A 211 9.16 1.92 9.81
CA THR A 211 9.92 2.11 8.57
C THR A 211 9.06 1.68 7.39
N ALA A 212 8.84 2.60 6.45
CA ALA A 212 8.07 2.29 5.26
C ALA A 212 8.85 1.36 4.30
N PRO A 213 8.15 0.51 3.52
CA PRO A 213 8.75 -0.27 2.46
C PRO A 213 9.55 0.58 1.48
N ALA A 214 10.65 0.04 0.95
CA ALA A 214 11.53 0.73 -0.01
C ALA A 214 10.76 1.24 -1.25
N ALA A 215 9.71 0.52 -1.68
CA ALA A 215 8.82 0.95 -2.76
C ALA A 215 8.21 2.35 -2.51
N THR A 216 7.99 2.75 -1.26
CA THR A 216 7.51 4.09 -0.91
C THR A 216 8.52 5.16 -1.32
N ALA A 217 9.81 4.94 -1.06
CA ALA A 217 10.87 5.85 -1.47
C ALA A 217 10.97 5.92 -3.00
N SER A 218 10.92 4.78 -3.70
CA SER A 218 10.93 4.73 -5.17
C SER A 218 9.75 5.49 -5.79
N LEU A 219 8.56 5.44 -5.19
CA LEU A 219 7.40 6.23 -5.63
C LEU A 219 7.61 7.73 -5.43
N LEU A 220 8.26 8.13 -4.32
CA LEU A 220 8.58 9.54 -4.05
C LEU A 220 9.70 10.05 -4.96
N ASP A 221 10.68 9.21 -5.32
CA ASP A 221 11.67 9.49 -6.36
C ASP A 221 11.01 9.70 -7.72
N ARG A 222 10.10 8.80 -8.11
CA ARG A 222 9.27 8.91 -9.33
C ARG A 222 8.49 10.22 -9.37
N LEU A 223 7.87 10.60 -8.25
CA LEU A 223 7.13 11.85 -8.11
C LEU A 223 8.06 13.05 -8.29
N ARG A 224 9.25 13.01 -7.68
CA ARG A 224 10.24 14.10 -7.77
C ARG A 224 10.76 14.27 -9.20
N ALA A 225 11.11 13.18 -9.87
CA ALA A 225 11.57 13.16 -11.26
C ALA A 225 10.47 13.62 -12.23
N GLY A 226 9.24 13.10 -12.07
CA GLY A 226 8.09 13.48 -12.88
C GLY A 226 7.72 14.95 -12.75
N THR A 227 7.76 15.47 -11.52
CA THR A 227 7.56 16.90 -11.24
C THR A 227 8.59 17.74 -11.99
N HIS A 228 9.88 17.39 -11.90
CA HIS A 228 10.95 18.08 -12.61
C HIS A 228 10.74 18.05 -14.13
N ALA A 229 10.46 16.88 -14.69
CA ALA A 229 10.25 16.71 -16.12
C ALA A 229 9.02 17.49 -16.64
N PHE A 230 7.98 17.66 -15.82
CA PHE A 230 6.76 18.40 -16.21
C PHE A 230 6.93 19.92 -16.19
N GLN A 231 7.62 20.48 -15.18
CA GLN A 231 7.65 21.96 -14.97
C GLN A 231 9.07 22.55 -14.84
N GLY A 232 10.12 21.77 -15.09
CA GLY A 232 11.52 22.21 -15.06
C GLY A 232 12.13 22.43 -13.67
N THR A 233 11.38 22.19 -12.60
CA THR A 233 11.83 22.31 -11.21
C THR A 233 11.17 21.24 -10.34
N THR A 234 11.81 20.88 -9.24
CA THR A 234 11.26 19.94 -8.27
C THR A 234 11.55 20.37 -6.84
N TRP A 235 10.89 19.71 -5.90
CA TRP A 235 10.98 19.97 -4.47
C TRP A 235 12.15 19.19 -3.86
N SER A 236 12.69 19.66 -2.73
CA SER A 236 13.74 18.98 -1.95
C SER A 236 13.20 18.22 -0.74
N ARG A 237 11.96 18.52 -0.32
CA ARG A 237 11.30 17.85 0.79
C ARG A 237 9.79 17.76 0.54
N ILE A 238 9.21 16.66 0.96
CA ILE A 238 7.76 16.47 1.04
C ILE A 238 7.42 15.88 2.41
N ASP A 239 6.57 16.57 3.16
CA ASP A 239 5.94 16.07 4.37
C ASP A 239 4.58 15.49 3.97
N PHE A 240 4.35 14.24 4.34
CA PHE A 240 3.13 13.54 3.96
C PHE A 240 2.51 12.82 5.16
N GLU A 241 1.20 12.73 5.09
CA GLU A 241 0.37 12.06 6.07
C GLU A 241 -0.62 11.19 5.30
N VAL A 242 -0.62 9.89 5.58
CA VAL A 242 -1.64 8.95 5.12
C VAL A 242 -2.57 8.69 6.28
N VAL A 243 -3.84 9.01 6.07
CA VAL A 243 -4.87 8.90 7.11
C VAL A 243 -5.90 7.88 6.69
N TYR A 244 -6.19 6.94 7.59
CA TYR A 244 -7.44 6.22 7.60
C TYR A 244 -8.53 7.11 8.23
N GLU A 245 -9.35 7.77 7.40
CA GLU A 245 -10.51 8.52 7.90
C GLU A 245 -11.73 7.58 8.02
N GLY A 246 -12.06 7.21 9.27
CA GLY A 246 -13.41 6.78 9.67
C GLY A 246 -14.33 8.02 9.76
N ARG A 247 -15.57 7.92 9.29
CA ARG A 247 -16.54 9.03 9.09
C ARG A 247 -16.41 10.18 10.12
N ARG A 248 -15.77 11.29 9.74
CA ARG A 248 -16.00 12.61 10.36
C ARG A 248 -16.24 13.76 9.38
N ARG A 249 -16.34 13.50 8.07
CA ARG A 249 -16.80 14.48 7.07
C ARG A 249 -17.71 13.82 6.02
N PRO A 250 -18.61 14.59 5.36
CA PRO A 250 -19.72 14.06 4.58
C PRO A 250 -19.33 13.48 3.20
N LEU A 251 -18.04 13.23 2.96
CA LEU A 251 -17.57 12.51 1.78
C LEU A 251 -17.06 11.13 2.23
N PRO A 252 -17.38 10.04 1.52
CA PRO A 252 -16.91 8.70 1.87
C PRO A 252 -15.38 8.70 2.00
N GLY A 253 -14.89 8.07 3.07
CA GLY A 253 -13.52 8.20 3.54
C GLY A 253 -12.50 7.80 2.48
N GLN A 254 -11.75 8.79 2.03
CA GLN A 254 -10.60 8.61 1.18
C GLN A 254 -9.37 8.40 2.06
N LEU A 255 -8.55 7.42 1.70
CA LEU A 255 -7.15 7.46 2.06
C LEU A 255 -6.56 8.64 1.29
N GLN A 256 -6.16 9.69 2.01
CA GLN A 256 -5.56 10.86 1.40
C GLN A 256 -4.12 10.96 1.88
N ALA A 257 -3.19 10.87 0.95
CA ALA A 257 -1.86 11.43 1.14
C ALA A 257 -1.98 12.95 1.05
N ARG A 258 -1.91 13.64 2.20
CA ARG A 258 -1.91 15.10 2.21
C ARG A 258 -0.47 15.61 2.20
N ARG A 259 -0.13 16.44 1.21
CA ARG A 259 1.06 17.29 1.32
C ARG A 259 0.81 18.33 2.41
N ARG A 260 1.66 18.38 3.44
CA ARG A 260 1.77 19.60 4.24
C ARG A 260 2.68 20.56 3.49
N ALA A 261 2.15 21.75 3.17
CA ALA A 261 2.94 22.78 2.51
C ALA A 261 4.07 23.24 3.47
N ALA A 262 5.29 22.79 3.21
CA ALA A 262 6.47 23.52 3.65
C ALA A 262 6.62 24.72 2.69
N LEU A 263 6.21 25.91 3.14
CA LEU A 263 6.63 27.17 2.52
C LEU A 263 8.16 27.28 2.66
N GLY A 264 8.87 26.75 1.66
CA GLY A 264 10.32 26.78 1.56
C GLY A 264 10.78 27.51 0.31
N PHE A 265 10.29 28.73 0.06
CA PHE A 265 10.89 29.62 -0.94
C PHE A 265 12.15 30.27 -0.35
N GLY A 266 13.29 29.60 -0.51
CA GLY A 266 14.61 30.19 -0.33
C GLY A 266 15.23 30.50 -1.68
N ALA A 267 14.76 31.53 -2.38
CA ALA A 267 15.48 32.04 -3.55
C ALA A 267 16.81 32.64 -3.11
N VAL A 268 17.91 31.88 -3.23
CA VAL A 268 19.26 32.40 -3.07
C VAL A 268 19.53 33.36 -4.23
N ARG A 269 19.25 34.66 -4.02
CA ARG A 269 19.73 35.70 -4.92
C ARG A 269 21.25 35.71 -4.87
N ARG A 270 21.90 35.26 -5.95
CA ARG A 270 23.32 35.50 -6.19
C ARG A 270 23.54 37.02 -6.21
N ARG A 271 24.16 37.58 -5.16
CA ARG A 271 24.73 38.93 -5.22
C ARG A 271 25.86 38.90 -6.24
N ARG A 272 25.72 39.63 -7.34
CA ARG A 272 26.88 39.97 -8.20
C ARG A 272 27.85 40.82 -7.36
N PRO A 273 29.17 40.58 -7.44
CA PRO A 273 30.13 41.49 -6.84
C PRO A 273 30.10 42.81 -7.61
N ALA A 274 30.13 43.92 -6.88
CA ALA A 274 30.34 45.24 -7.44
C ALA A 274 31.73 45.28 -8.09
N ARG A 275 31.81 45.71 -9.35
CA ARG A 275 33.07 46.15 -9.93
C ARG A 275 33.42 47.52 -9.34
N ALA A 276 34.69 47.68 -9.00
CA ALA A 276 35.32 48.91 -8.53
C ALA A 276 35.13 50.07 -9.53
#